data_AF-A0A3R9S303-F1
#
_entry.id   AF-A0A3R9S303-F1
#
_cell.length_a   1.000
_cell.length_b   1.000
_cell.length_c   1.000
_cell.angle_alpha   90.00
_cell.angle_beta   90.00
_cell.angle_gamma   90.00
#
_symmetry.space_group_name_H-M   'P 1'
#
loop_
_entity.id
_entity.type
_entity.pdbx_description
1 polymer ?
#
loop_
_entity_poly.entity_id
_entity_poly.type
_entity_poly.pdbx_seq_one_letter_code
_entity_poly.pdbx_strand_id
1 'polypeptide(L)'
;MSSAVVVSSENLDGQQQSSSTPASPAAEKVNLLGMSRAELEKFFEDIGEKKFRAGQVMKWIHQYFVTDFAEMTNISGKLRAKLEQICEIKAPEVVHRHYSKDGTRKWVFRVGEGSGSLVETVLIPAEDKTGSRKTLCISSQVGCALDCSFCSTGKQGFQRDLTPDEIIGQLWMANYSYMEEVPVAERERSVTNVVMMGMGEPLLNYDAVLSSMHIMLDDFAYGMSKRRVTLSTSG
;
A
#
# COMPACT_ATOMS: atom_id res chain seq x y z
N MET A 1 -25.30 -24.80 -80.18
CA MET A 1 -26.26 -25.11 -79.10
C MET A 1 -25.50 -24.88 -77.80
N SER A 2 -25.44 -23.63 -77.33
CA SER A 2 -26.37 -22.96 -76.40
C SER A 2 -26.18 -23.38 -74.93
N SER A 3 -26.05 -22.35 -74.09
CA SER A 3 -26.26 -22.31 -72.63
C SER A 3 -25.08 -22.78 -71.75
N ALA A 4 -24.72 -22.14 -70.64
CA ALA A 4 -25.17 -20.92 -69.96
C ALA A 4 -24.10 -20.47 -68.93
N VAL A 5 -24.21 -19.20 -68.56
CA VAL A 5 -23.52 -18.40 -67.52
C VAL A 5 -23.72 -18.95 -66.10
N VAL A 6 -22.73 -18.82 -65.19
CA VAL A 6 -22.86 -18.22 -63.82
C VAL A 6 -21.47 -17.74 -63.30
N VAL A 7 -21.46 -16.55 -62.71
CA VAL A 7 -20.36 -15.79 -62.07
C VAL A 7 -20.37 -16.02 -60.55
N SER A 8 -19.19 -16.11 -59.89
CA SER A 8 -18.86 -15.74 -58.48
C SER A 8 -17.48 -16.37 -58.15
N SER A 9 -16.56 -15.85 -57.34
CA SER A 9 -16.49 -14.74 -56.39
C SER A 9 -15.01 -14.56 -55.95
N GLU A 10 -14.60 -13.30 -55.77
CA GLU A 10 -13.72 -12.76 -54.72
C GLU A 10 -12.24 -13.21 -54.60
N ASN A 11 -11.36 -12.25 -54.93
CA ASN A 11 -9.99 -12.09 -54.41
C ASN A 11 -10.03 -11.48 -53.00
N LEU A 12 -9.15 -11.93 -52.09
CA LEU A 12 -8.59 -11.31 -50.86
C LEU A 12 -7.56 -12.36 -50.34
N ASP A 13 -6.34 -12.12 -49.86
CA ASP A 13 -5.75 -11.00 -49.13
C ASP A 13 -4.22 -11.00 -49.29
N GLY A 14 -3.64 -9.81 -49.39
CA GLY A 14 -2.22 -9.57 -49.15
C GLY A 14 -1.97 -9.36 -47.67
N GLN A 15 -1.12 -10.17 -47.05
CA GLN A 15 -0.69 -9.97 -45.67
C GLN A 15 0.49 -8.98 -45.61
N GLN A 16 0.20 -7.78 -45.12
CA GLN A 16 1.19 -6.81 -44.65
C GLN A 16 1.78 -7.25 -43.30
N GLN A 17 3.10 -7.35 -43.23
CA GLN A 17 3.85 -7.46 -41.99
C GLN A 17 3.79 -6.14 -41.22
N SER A 18 3.15 -6.14 -40.05
CA SER A 18 3.22 -5.05 -39.09
C SER A 18 4.42 -5.28 -38.16
N SER A 19 5.40 -4.37 -38.24
CA SER A 19 6.53 -4.29 -37.32
C SER A 19 6.06 -3.77 -35.97
N SER A 20 6.03 -4.62 -34.95
CA SER A 20 5.84 -4.23 -33.56
C SER A 20 7.15 -3.71 -32.98
N THR A 21 7.19 -2.40 -32.68
CA THR A 21 8.25 -1.78 -31.89
C THR A 21 8.17 -2.33 -30.45
N PRO A 22 9.25 -2.86 -29.86
CA PRO A 22 9.23 -3.25 -28.45
C PRO A 22 9.08 -2.01 -27.56
N ALA A 23 8.10 -2.04 -26.67
CA ALA A 23 7.90 -1.01 -25.66
C ALA A 23 9.15 -0.89 -24.78
N SER A 24 9.66 0.34 -24.64
CA SER A 24 10.75 0.66 -23.72
C SER A 24 10.31 0.31 -22.30
N PRO A 25 11.17 -0.30 -21.44
CA PRO A 25 10.82 -0.56 -20.06
C PRO A 25 10.48 0.77 -19.38
N ALA A 26 9.27 0.86 -18.82
CA ALA A 26 8.84 2.03 -18.07
C ALA A 26 9.81 2.21 -16.89
N ALA A 27 10.30 3.42 -16.67
CA ALA A 27 11.12 3.74 -15.50
C ALA A 27 10.34 3.39 -14.22
N GLU A 28 11.01 2.75 -13.27
CA GLU A 28 10.42 2.34 -12.00
C GLU A 28 9.99 3.59 -11.21
N LYS A 29 8.69 3.70 -10.92
CA LYS A 29 8.13 4.83 -10.18
C LYS A 29 8.48 4.72 -8.70
N VAL A 30 8.66 5.86 -8.05
CA VAL A 30 8.93 5.93 -6.61
C VAL A 30 7.62 5.83 -5.83
N ASN A 31 7.45 4.80 -5.00
CA ASN A 31 6.27 4.67 -4.14
C ASN A 31 6.37 5.59 -2.92
N LEU A 32 5.46 6.57 -2.82
CA LEU A 32 5.47 7.56 -1.74
C LEU A 32 4.80 7.06 -0.45
N LEU A 33 4.07 5.94 -0.50
CA LEU A 33 3.25 5.46 0.62
C LEU A 33 4.08 5.19 1.88
N GLY A 34 5.30 4.68 1.70
CA GLY A 34 6.21 4.27 2.77
C GLY A 34 7.18 5.35 3.25
N MET A 35 7.17 6.55 2.66
CA MET A 35 8.13 7.58 3.01
C MET A 35 7.68 8.34 4.27
N SER A 36 8.54 8.36 5.28
CA SER A 36 8.39 9.26 6.42
C SER A 36 8.39 10.72 5.97
N ARG A 37 7.90 11.62 6.83
CA ARG A 37 7.87 13.05 6.50
C ARG A 37 9.25 13.60 6.13
N ALA A 38 10.31 13.18 6.83
CA ALA A 38 11.67 13.63 6.54
C ALA A 38 12.15 13.12 5.16
N GLU A 39 11.81 11.88 4.80
CA GLU A 39 12.12 11.30 3.50
C GLU A 39 11.34 12.00 2.38
N LEU A 40 10.04 12.29 2.59
CA LEU A 40 9.24 13.08 1.66
C LEU A 40 9.82 14.50 1.51
N GLU A 41 10.16 15.18 2.60
CA GLU A 41 10.74 16.53 2.53
C GLU A 41 12.01 16.54 1.68
N LYS A 42 12.90 15.55 1.88
CA LYS A 42 14.11 15.38 1.07
C LYS A 42 13.77 15.08 -0.40
N PHE A 43 12.85 14.16 -0.66
CA PHE A 43 12.41 13.82 -2.02
C PHE A 43 11.88 15.05 -2.76
N PHE A 44 11.04 15.87 -2.11
CA PHE A 44 10.51 17.09 -2.70
C PHE A 44 11.63 18.12 -3.00
N GLU A 45 12.64 18.25 -2.14
CA GLU A 45 13.80 19.09 -2.43
C GLU A 45 14.61 18.59 -3.63
N ASP A 46 14.86 17.28 -3.71
CA ASP A 46 15.64 16.65 -4.79
C ASP A 46 14.97 16.86 -6.17
N ILE A 47 13.63 16.93 -6.21
CA ILE A 47 12.88 17.26 -7.42
C ILE A 47 12.66 18.77 -7.63
N GLY A 48 13.30 19.64 -6.84
CA GLY A 48 13.26 21.10 -6.98
C GLY A 48 11.98 21.77 -6.45
N GLU A 49 11.27 21.11 -5.54
CA GLU A 49 10.07 21.62 -4.88
C GLU A 49 10.36 22.03 -3.43
N LYS A 50 9.46 22.84 -2.85
CA LYS A 50 9.61 23.31 -1.45
C LYS A 50 9.20 22.22 -0.46
N LYS A 51 9.94 22.09 0.66
CA LYS A 51 9.66 21.12 1.75
C LYS A 51 8.21 21.01 2.18
N PHE A 52 7.48 22.13 2.29
CA PHE A 52 6.09 22.11 2.77
C PHE A 52 5.13 21.30 1.88
N ARG A 53 5.50 21.02 0.62
CA ARG A 53 4.73 20.15 -0.29
C ARG A 53 4.65 18.71 0.23
N ALA A 54 5.68 18.24 0.93
CA ALA A 54 5.69 16.92 1.56
C ALA A 54 4.50 16.75 2.51
N GLY A 55 4.28 17.70 3.42
CA GLY A 55 3.14 17.65 4.35
C GLY A 55 1.77 17.72 3.67
N GLN A 56 1.65 18.40 2.52
CA GLN A 56 0.40 18.40 1.76
C GLN A 56 0.13 17.03 1.14
N VAL A 57 1.12 16.43 0.49
CA VAL A 57 1.01 15.10 -0.13
C VAL A 57 0.80 14.01 0.91
N MET A 58 1.52 14.06 2.03
CA MET A 58 1.36 13.11 3.13
C MET A 58 -0.07 13.10 3.69
N LYS A 59 -0.70 14.28 3.82
CA LYS A 59 -2.13 14.40 4.20
C LYS A 59 -3.05 13.75 3.19
N TRP A 60 -2.84 13.98 1.89
CA TRP A 60 -3.60 13.31 0.83
C TRP A 60 -3.50 11.79 0.91
N ILE A 61 -2.29 11.26 1.12
CA ILE A 61 -2.07 9.83 1.21
C ILE A 61 -2.72 9.23 2.47
N HIS A 62 -2.45 9.78 3.65
CA HIS A 62 -2.74 9.10 4.92
C HIS A 62 -3.95 9.63 5.70
N GLN A 63 -4.44 10.84 5.40
CA GLN A 63 -5.66 11.39 6.01
C GLN A 63 -6.86 11.25 5.08
N TYR A 64 -6.65 11.54 3.80
CA TYR A 64 -7.70 11.50 2.78
C TYR A 64 -7.75 10.18 1.99
N PHE A 65 -6.74 9.32 2.15
CA PHE A 65 -6.65 8.01 1.47
C PHE A 65 -6.77 8.13 -0.05
N VAL A 66 -6.12 9.15 -0.61
CA VAL A 66 -6.09 9.42 -2.05
C VAL A 66 -4.78 8.90 -2.63
N THR A 67 -4.90 8.10 -3.68
CA THR A 67 -3.76 7.54 -4.43
C THR A 67 -3.57 8.19 -5.80
N ASP A 68 -4.59 8.88 -6.32
CA ASP A 68 -4.51 9.63 -7.57
C ASP A 68 -4.03 11.07 -7.31
N PHE A 69 -2.87 11.43 -7.90
CA PHE A 69 -2.33 12.78 -7.79
C PHE A 69 -3.27 13.83 -8.38
N ALA A 70 -4.10 13.49 -9.37
CA ALA A 70 -5.06 14.40 -9.99
C ALA A 70 -6.11 14.90 -8.99
N GLU A 71 -6.47 14.13 -7.97
CA GLU A 71 -7.45 14.51 -6.95
C GLU A 71 -6.90 15.52 -5.92
N MET A 72 -5.58 15.74 -5.89
CA MET A 72 -4.93 16.62 -4.90
C MET A 72 -5.09 18.11 -5.24
N THR A 73 -6.29 18.66 -5.02
CA THR A 73 -6.71 19.99 -5.50
C THR A 73 -5.87 21.18 -5.01
N ASN A 74 -5.18 21.05 -3.87
CA ASN A 74 -4.30 22.09 -3.32
C ASN A 74 -2.83 21.99 -3.82
N ILE A 75 -2.56 21.09 -4.77
CA ILE A 75 -1.29 20.90 -5.45
C ILE A 75 -1.38 21.46 -6.87
N SER A 76 -0.37 22.21 -7.30
CA SER A 76 -0.35 22.82 -8.63
C SER A 76 -0.44 21.75 -9.73
N GLY A 77 -1.10 22.06 -10.85
CA GLY A 77 -1.22 21.11 -11.97
C GLY A 77 0.13 20.64 -12.51
N LYS A 78 1.14 21.53 -12.53
CA LYS A 78 2.52 21.21 -12.92
C LYS A 78 3.13 20.15 -11.99
N LEU A 79 2.97 20.30 -10.68
CA LEU A 79 3.52 19.34 -9.71
C LEU A 79 2.76 18.01 -9.75
N ARG A 80 1.42 18.02 -9.85
CA ARG A 80 0.63 16.80 -10.04
C ARG A 80 1.10 16.00 -11.26
N ALA A 81 1.26 16.66 -12.40
CA ALA A 81 1.76 16.02 -13.63
C ALA A 81 3.18 15.45 -13.47
N LYS A 82 4.06 16.14 -12.74
CA LYS A 82 5.41 15.64 -12.45
C LYS A 82 5.39 14.40 -11.56
N LEU A 83 4.61 14.42 -10.49
CA LEU A 83 4.46 13.28 -9.57
C LEU A 83 3.88 12.07 -10.30
N GLU A 84 2.88 12.27 -11.15
CA GLU A 84 2.30 11.18 -11.96
C GLU A 84 3.33 10.49 -12.88
N GLN A 85 4.36 11.21 -13.32
CA GLN A 85 5.41 10.64 -14.19
C GLN A 85 6.46 9.83 -13.41
N ILE A 86 6.80 10.24 -12.18
CA ILE A 86 7.97 9.70 -11.46
C ILE A 86 7.60 8.95 -10.17
N CYS A 87 6.35 9.07 -9.71
CA CYS A 87 5.87 8.52 -8.45
C CYS A 87 4.62 7.66 -8.64
N GLU A 88 4.36 6.86 -7.62
CA GLU A 88 3.08 6.22 -7.37
C GLU A 88 2.73 6.24 -5.87
N ILE A 89 1.49 5.91 -5.55
CA ILE A 89 1.03 5.65 -4.18
C ILE A 89 0.32 4.30 -4.22
N LYS A 90 1.02 3.26 -3.81
CA LYS A 90 0.54 1.88 -3.96
C LYS A 90 0.66 1.12 -2.66
N ALA A 91 -0.47 0.67 -2.13
CA ALA A 91 -0.50 -0.27 -1.01
C ALA A 91 -0.32 -1.71 -1.52
N PRO A 92 0.11 -2.66 -0.66
CA PRO A 92 0.19 -4.06 -1.02
C PRO A 92 -1.14 -4.60 -1.53
N GLU A 93 -1.09 -5.51 -2.51
CA GLU A 93 -2.27 -6.13 -3.08
C GLU A 93 -2.98 -6.99 -2.03
N VAL A 94 -4.29 -6.83 -1.88
CA VAL A 94 -5.09 -7.69 -1.01
C VAL A 94 -5.51 -8.93 -1.80
N VAL A 95 -4.94 -10.09 -1.47
CA VAL A 95 -5.32 -11.36 -2.10
C VAL A 95 -6.52 -12.02 -1.43
N HIS A 96 -6.78 -11.69 -0.17
CA HIS A 96 -7.93 -12.22 0.57
C HIS A 96 -8.42 -11.24 1.63
N ARG A 97 -9.74 -11.12 1.76
CA ARG A 97 -10.44 -10.35 2.78
C ARG A 97 -11.41 -11.25 3.53
N HIS A 98 -11.40 -11.17 4.85
CA HIS A 98 -12.39 -11.85 5.68
C HIS A 98 -12.91 -10.93 6.76
N TYR A 99 -14.21 -10.64 6.74
CA TYR A 99 -14.89 -9.82 7.74
C TYR A 99 -15.79 -10.71 8.58
N SER A 100 -15.41 -10.88 9.85
CA SER A 100 -16.14 -11.66 10.84
C SER A 100 -17.38 -10.91 11.33
N LYS A 101 -18.34 -11.66 11.88
CA LYS A 101 -19.56 -11.11 12.50
C LYS A 101 -19.28 -10.31 13.77
N ASP A 102 -18.18 -10.60 14.46
CA ASP A 102 -17.72 -9.83 15.63
C ASP A 102 -17.03 -8.51 15.26
N GLY A 103 -16.95 -8.20 13.96
CA GLY A 103 -16.31 -7.00 13.43
C GLY A 103 -14.81 -7.14 13.18
N THR A 104 -14.18 -8.25 13.55
CA THR A 104 -12.79 -8.56 13.20
C THR A 104 -12.65 -8.57 11.69
N ARG A 105 -11.62 -7.89 11.18
CA ARG A 105 -11.28 -7.89 9.76
C ARG A 105 -9.89 -8.47 9.59
N LYS A 106 -9.73 -9.43 8.69
CA LYS A 106 -8.46 -10.04 8.34
C LYS A 106 -8.17 -9.81 6.87
N TRP A 107 -6.94 -9.43 6.59
CA TRP A 107 -6.39 -9.30 5.24
C TRP A 107 -5.20 -10.23 5.08
N VAL A 108 -5.07 -10.77 3.88
CA VAL A 108 -3.83 -11.38 3.40
C VAL A 108 -3.33 -10.50 2.27
N PHE A 109 -2.11 -10.01 2.40
CA PHE A 109 -1.46 -9.15 1.44
C PHE A 109 -0.41 -9.92 0.65
N ARG A 110 -0.37 -9.69 -0.66
CA ARG A 110 0.80 -10.05 -1.47
C ARG A 110 1.82 -8.92 -1.39
N VAL A 111 3.05 -9.31 -1.07
CA VAL A 111 4.16 -8.41 -0.84
C VAL A 111 5.34 -8.86 -1.70
N GLY A 112 6.11 -7.90 -2.24
CA GLY A 112 7.28 -8.14 -3.09
C GLY A 112 6.91 -8.38 -4.54
N GLU A 113 7.93 -8.60 -5.36
CA GLU A 113 7.79 -8.70 -6.81
C GLU A 113 7.30 -10.07 -7.30
N GLY A 114 6.73 -10.09 -8.51
CA GLY A 114 6.32 -11.31 -9.20
C GLY A 114 5.20 -12.07 -8.48
N SER A 115 5.40 -13.36 -8.19
CA SER A 115 4.42 -14.14 -7.42
C SER A 115 4.31 -13.66 -5.97
N GLY A 116 5.29 -12.91 -5.46
CA GLY A 116 5.34 -12.37 -4.11
C GLY A 116 5.26 -13.41 -3.00
N SER A 117 5.32 -12.92 -1.77
CA SER A 117 5.01 -13.70 -0.56
C SER A 117 3.74 -13.15 0.09
N LEU A 118 3.21 -13.86 1.09
CA LEU A 118 1.98 -13.46 1.77
C LEU A 118 2.26 -13.06 3.21
N VAL A 119 1.62 -11.98 3.65
CA VAL A 119 1.58 -11.58 5.07
C VAL A 119 0.15 -11.30 5.51
N GLU A 120 -0.09 -11.44 6.81
CA GLU A 120 -1.41 -11.23 7.39
C GLU A 120 -1.48 -9.92 8.17
N THR A 121 -2.67 -9.33 8.17
CA THR A 121 -3.01 -8.19 9.02
C THR A 121 -4.40 -8.42 9.60
N VAL A 122 -4.58 -8.10 10.88
CA VAL A 122 -5.85 -8.30 11.57
C VAL A 122 -6.26 -7.04 12.31
N LEU A 123 -7.44 -6.52 12.01
CA LEU A 123 -8.10 -5.48 12.79
C LEU A 123 -9.09 -6.12 13.76
N ILE A 124 -8.94 -5.79 15.03
CA ILE A 124 -9.72 -6.32 16.14
C ILE A 124 -10.46 -5.15 16.79
N PRO A 125 -11.79 -5.03 16.59
CA PRO A 125 -12.59 -4.10 17.35
C PRO A 125 -12.81 -4.64 18.78
N ALA A 126 -12.78 -3.74 19.75
CA ALA A 126 -13.10 -4.04 21.14
C ALA A 126 -13.71 -2.79 21.78
N GLU A 127 -14.48 -2.99 22.85
CA GLU A 127 -14.86 -1.93 23.76
C GLU A 127 -14.02 -2.06 25.03
N ASP A 128 -13.47 -0.94 25.52
CA ASP A 128 -12.79 -0.91 26.80
C ASP A 128 -13.22 0.32 27.62
N LYS A 129 -12.60 0.50 28.80
CA LYS A 129 -12.93 1.60 29.73
C LYS A 129 -12.74 3.00 29.13
N THR A 130 -12.03 3.12 28.01
CA THR A 130 -11.72 4.37 27.31
C THR A 130 -12.57 4.58 26.06
N GLY A 131 -13.48 3.64 25.75
CA GLY A 131 -14.41 3.71 24.61
C GLY A 131 -14.19 2.59 23.59
N SER A 132 -14.67 2.81 22.36
CA SER A 132 -14.44 1.89 21.25
C SER A 132 -13.00 1.96 20.77
N ARG A 133 -12.38 0.79 20.64
CA ARG A 133 -10.99 0.61 20.23
C ARG A 133 -10.96 -0.27 18.99
N LYS A 134 -10.23 0.14 17.95
CA LYS A 134 -9.91 -0.71 16.80
C LYS A 134 -8.40 -0.89 16.75
N THR A 135 -7.93 -2.08 17.14
CA THR A 135 -6.51 -2.42 17.17
C THR A 135 -6.13 -3.15 15.90
N LEU A 136 -5.11 -2.64 15.21
CA LEU A 136 -4.56 -3.28 14.04
C LEU A 136 -3.25 -4.00 14.38
N CYS A 137 -3.22 -5.30 14.13
CA CYS A 137 -2.05 -6.14 14.20
C CYS A 137 -1.37 -6.17 12.83
N ILE A 138 -0.14 -5.65 12.75
CA ILE A 138 0.63 -5.46 11.52
C ILE A 138 1.84 -6.41 11.51
N SER A 139 2.12 -6.99 10.34
CA SER A 139 3.30 -7.79 10.06
C SER A 139 4.51 -6.92 9.71
N SER A 140 5.71 -7.35 10.11
CA SER A 140 6.99 -6.67 9.86
C SER A 140 7.92 -7.46 8.92
N GLN A 141 7.72 -8.77 8.77
CA GLN A 141 8.51 -9.62 7.90
C GLN A 141 7.62 -10.68 7.23
N VAL A 142 8.14 -11.30 6.17
CA VAL A 142 7.61 -12.55 5.63
C VAL A 142 8.27 -13.71 6.38
N GLY A 143 7.49 -14.40 7.20
CA GLY A 143 8.02 -15.44 8.09
C GLY A 143 8.74 -14.84 9.30
N CYS A 144 9.49 -15.65 10.04
CA CYS A 144 10.27 -15.20 11.20
C CYS A 144 11.44 -16.15 11.50
N ALA A 145 12.63 -15.60 11.76
CA ALA A 145 13.86 -16.38 11.97
C ALA A 145 14.00 -16.94 13.39
N LEU A 146 13.19 -16.48 14.34
CA LEU A 146 13.35 -16.80 15.77
C LEU A 146 12.91 -18.21 16.17
N ASP A 147 12.23 -18.93 15.29
CA ASP A 147 11.76 -20.31 15.50
C ASP A 147 11.10 -20.58 16.87
N CYS A 148 10.29 -19.62 17.36
CA CYS A 148 9.53 -19.81 18.57
C CYS A 148 8.59 -21.03 18.41
N SER A 149 8.77 -22.06 19.22
CA SER A 149 8.12 -23.38 19.06
C SER A 149 6.59 -23.36 19.04
N PHE A 150 5.98 -22.35 19.68
CA PHE A 150 4.54 -22.12 19.74
C PHE A 150 4.01 -21.25 18.58
N CYS A 151 4.88 -20.62 17.79
CA CYS A 151 4.51 -19.66 16.75
C CYS A 151 4.41 -20.35 15.38
N SER A 152 3.23 -20.26 14.74
CA SER A 152 3.03 -20.78 13.38
C SER A 152 3.98 -20.14 12.37
N THR A 153 4.24 -18.84 12.50
CA THR A 153 5.16 -18.08 11.63
C THR A 153 6.61 -18.54 11.80
N GLY A 154 7.05 -18.89 13.01
CA GLY A 154 8.41 -19.41 13.25
C GLY A 154 8.68 -20.69 12.45
N LYS A 155 7.70 -21.58 12.39
CA LYS A 155 7.79 -22.85 11.62
C LYS A 155 7.88 -22.66 10.11
N GLN A 156 7.50 -21.50 9.58
CA GLN A 156 7.60 -21.19 8.15
C GLN A 156 9.03 -20.77 7.75
N GLY A 157 9.90 -20.51 8.74
CA GLY A 157 11.21 -19.91 8.52
C GLY A 157 11.10 -18.43 8.15
N PHE A 158 12.25 -17.78 7.98
CA PHE A 158 12.36 -16.41 7.48
C PHE A 158 12.54 -16.41 5.97
N GLN A 159 11.91 -15.44 5.29
CA GLN A 159 12.12 -15.22 3.85
C GLN A 159 12.75 -13.85 3.59
N ARG A 160 12.09 -12.77 4.02
CA ARG A 160 12.58 -11.40 3.83
C ARG A 160 11.89 -10.41 4.77
N ASP A 161 12.51 -9.25 4.89
CA ASP A 161 11.93 -8.07 5.52
C ASP A 161 10.90 -7.40 4.62
N LEU A 162 9.91 -6.75 5.26
CA LEU A 162 8.97 -5.88 4.56
C LEU A 162 9.54 -4.48 4.37
N THR A 163 9.23 -3.83 3.26
CA THR A 163 9.55 -2.42 3.03
C THR A 163 8.62 -1.50 3.84
N PRO A 164 8.99 -0.22 4.03
CA PRO A 164 8.12 0.72 4.76
C PRO A 164 6.72 0.86 4.17
N ASP A 165 6.57 0.83 2.84
CA ASP A 165 5.29 0.89 2.14
C ASP A 165 4.46 -0.39 2.32
N GLU A 166 5.12 -1.55 2.42
CA GLU A 166 4.47 -2.82 2.76
C GLU A 166 3.96 -2.87 4.20
N ILE A 167 4.68 -2.26 5.14
CA ILE A 167 4.28 -2.18 6.55
C ILE A 167 3.14 -1.17 6.72
N ILE A 168 3.33 0.08 6.31
CA ILE A 168 2.33 1.13 6.52
C ILE A 168 1.09 0.94 5.62
N GLY A 169 1.25 0.29 4.47
CA GLY A 169 0.15 -0.07 3.59
C GLY A 169 -0.89 -0.97 4.23
N GLN A 170 -0.50 -1.78 5.23
CA GLN A 170 -1.44 -2.57 6.03
C GLN A 170 -2.38 -1.65 6.85
N LEU A 171 -1.85 -0.59 7.46
CA LEU A 171 -2.63 0.43 8.18
C LEU A 171 -3.48 1.27 7.23
N TRP A 172 -2.92 1.63 6.07
CA TRP A 172 -3.62 2.35 5.03
C TRP A 172 -4.87 1.59 4.59
N MET A 173 -4.71 0.31 4.21
CA MET A 173 -5.81 -0.54 3.75
C MET A 173 -6.85 -0.76 4.85
N ALA A 174 -6.43 -0.98 6.10
CA ALA A 174 -7.37 -1.19 7.20
C ALA A 174 -8.29 0.02 7.42
N ASN A 175 -7.75 1.24 7.34
CA ASN A 175 -8.58 2.46 7.40
C ASN A 175 -9.44 2.62 6.13
N TYR A 176 -8.83 2.47 4.96
CA TYR A 176 -9.50 2.61 3.67
C TYR A 176 -10.69 1.63 3.50
N SER A 177 -10.62 0.45 4.12
CA SER A 177 -11.71 -0.54 4.11
C SER A 177 -13.03 -0.05 4.74
N TYR A 178 -13.05 1.08 5.43
CA TYR A 178 -14.27 1.74 5.93
C TYR A 178 -14.73 2.89 5.02
N MET A 179 -14.01 3.16 3.93
CA MET A 179 -14.09 4.39 3.13
C MET A 179 -14.16 4.15 1.63
N GLU A 180 -14.21 2.90 1.16
CA GLU A 180 -14.17 2.57 -0.28
C GLU A 180 -15.26 3.33 -1.06
N GLU A 181 -16.44 3.51 -0.46
CA GLU A 181 -17.59 4.22 -1.04
C GLU A 181 -17.86 5.59 -0.38
N VAL A 182 -16.93 6.09 0.45
CA VAL A 182 -17.10 7.35 1.18
C VAL A 182 -16.43 8.49 0.42
N PRO A 183 -17.14 9.61 0.16
CA PRO A 183 -16.55 10.79 -0.47
C PRO A 183 -15.32 11.27 0.30
N VAL A 184 -14.28 11.71 -0.42
CA VAL A 184 -12.98 12.09 0.18
C VAL A 184 -13.11 13.08 1.33
N ALA A 185 -14.04 14.03 1.23
CA ALA A 185 -14.29 15.06 2.25
C ALA A 185 -14.89 14.52 3.57
N GLU A 186 -15.48 13.32 3.56
CA GLU A 186 -16.16 12.69 4.70
C GLU A 186 -15.35 11.51 5.28
N ARG A 187 -14.17 11.23 4.73
CA ARG A 187 -13.32 10.11 5.18
C ARG A 187 -12.71 10.40 6.55
N GLU A 188 -12.88 9.46 7.47
CA GLU A 188 -12.36 9.57 8.84
C GLU A 188 -11.63 8.31 9.31
N ARG A 189 -10.36 8.48 9.71
CA ARG A 189 -9.51 7.40 10.23
C ARG A 189 -10.23 6.61 11.32
N SER A 190 -10.28 5.28 11.13
CA SER A 190 -10.99 4.36 12.02
C SER A 190 -10.07 3.61 12.99
N VAL A 191 -8.83 3.34 12.60
CA VAL A 191 -7.89 2.58 13.44
C VAL A 191 -7.39 3.45 14.58
N THR A 192 -7.51 2.97 15.81
CA THR A 192 -7.13 3.73 17.00
C THR A 192 -5.83 3.25 17.62
N ASN A 193 -5.44 1.99 17.40
CA ASN A 193 -4.24 1.38 17.96
C ASN A 193 -3.54 0.51 16.92
N VAL A 194 -2.22 0.48 16.95
CA VAL A 194 -1.39 -0.41 16.14
C VAL A 194 -0.49 -1.23 17.07
N VAL A 195 -0.37 -2.51 16.77
CA VAL A 195 0.57 -3.42 17.42
C VAL A 195 1.41 -4.14 16.37
N MET A 196 2.73 -4.12 16.54
CA MET A 196 3.68 -4.87 15.71
C MET A 196 3.76 -6.30 16.24
N MET A 197 2.67 -7.06 16.09
CA MET A 197 2.50 -8.42 16.60
C MET A 197 2.02 -9.39 15.50
N GLY A 198 2.16 -9.00 14.24
CA GLY A 198 1.86 -9.86 13.10
C GLY A 198 3.00 -10.84 12.84
N MET A 199 3.28 -11.10 11.58
CA MET A 199 4.40 -11.94 11.15
C MET A 199 5.72 -11.18 11.28
N GLY A 200 6.78 -11.84 11.76
CA GLY A 200 8.13 -11.30 11.87
C GLY A 200 8.52 -10.78 13.26
N GLU A 201 9.82 -10.60 13.46
CA GLU A 201 10.41 -9.90 14.59
C GLU A 201 10.72 -8.44 14.20
N PRO A 202 9.98 -7.45 14.72
CA PRO A 202 10.12 -6.06 14.29
C PRO A 202 11.53 -5.49 14.48
N LEU A 203 12.28 -5.93 15.52
CA LEU A 203 13.65 -5.43 15.74
C LEU A 203 14.67 -5.98 14.74
N LEU A 204 14.37 -7.10 14.05
CA LEU A 204 15.20 -7.59 12.95
C LEU A 204 14.92 -6.86 11.63
N ASN A 205 13.83 -6.08 11.55
CA ASN A 205 13.53 -5.17 10.44
C ASN A 205 13.47 -3.71 10.92
N TYR A 206 14.51 -3.30 11.66
CA TYR A 206 14.50 -2.06 12.45
C TYR A 206 14.18 -0.80 11.63
N ASP A 207 14.90 -0.58 10.51
CA ASP A 207 14.79 0.67 9.76
C ASP A 207 13.41 0.84 9.12
N ALA A 208 12.87 -0.20 8.50
CA ALA A 208 11.56 -0.13 7.86
C ALA A 208 10.44 0.02 8.89
N VAL A 209 10.51 -0.73 9.99
CA VAL A 209 9.56 -0.61 11.10
C VAL A 209 9.60 0.79 11.71
N LEU A 210 10.79 1.35 11.95
CA LEU A 210 10.94 2.67 12.52
C LEU A 210 10.38 3.75 11.59
N SER A 211 10.67 3.69 10.28
CA SER A 211 10.12 4.62 9.30
C SER A 211 8.58 4.57 9.26
N SER A 212 8.00 3.36 9.22
CA SER A 212 6.53 3.21 9.28
C SER A 212 5.94 3.72 10.59
N MET A 213 6.59 3.47 11.73
CA MET A 213 6.14 4.01 13.03
C MET A 213 6.19 5.53 13.07
N HIS A 214 7.18 6.18 12.44
CA HIS A 214 7.17 7.64 12.31
C HIS A 214 5.95 8.14 11.53
N ILE A 215 5.54 7.45 10.46
CA ILE A 215 4.31 7.80 9.72
C ILE A 215 3.06 7.62 10.60
N MET A 216 2.99 6.56 11.39
CA MET A 216 1.87 6.33 12.32
C MET A 216 1.71 7.47 13.33
N LEU A 217 2.82 8.05 13.79
CA LEU A 217 2.84 9.09 14.81
C LEU A 217 2.69 10.51 14.24
N ASP A 218 2.99 10.73 12.96
CA ASP A 218 3.03 12.08 12.36
C ASP A 218 1.63 12.71 12.23
N ASP A 219 1.50 13.98 12.63
CA ASP A 219 0.26 14.76 12.58
C ASP A 219 -0.23 15.06 11.14
N PHE A 220 0.66 14.99 10.15
CA PHE A 220 0.30 15.07 8.72
C PHE A 220 -0.16 13.71 8.17
N ALA A 221 -0.06 12.64 8.95
CA ALA A 221 -0.59 11.32 8.63
C ALA A 221 -1.62 10.89 9.69
N TYR A 222 -1.32 9.86 10.49
CA TYR A 222 -2.30 9.27 11.41
C TYR A 222 -2.38 9.98 12.77
N GLY A 223 -1.35 10.75 13.16
CA GLY A 223 -1.31 11.50 14.42
C GLY A 223 -1.56 10.63 15.65
N MET A 224 -1.13 9.35 15.61
CA MET A 224 -1.37 8.42 16.70
C MET A 224 -0.51 8.80 17.90
N SER A 225 -1.06 8.67 19.11
CA SER A 225 -0.24 8.78 20.32
C SER A 225 0.77 7.63 20.36
N LYS A 226 2.00 7.91 20.81
CA LYS A 226 3.00 6.87 21.13
C LYS A 226 2.50 5.79 22.10
N ARG A 227 1.46 6.09 22.91
CA ARG A 227 0.82 5.13 23.81
C ARG A 227 -0.11 4.14 23.08
N ARG A 228 -0.39 4.37 21.80
CA ARG A 228 -1.30 3.58 20.97
C ARG A 228 -0.61 2.85 19.82
N VAL A 229 0.71 3.01 19.68
CA VAL A 229 1.55 2.26 18.75
C VAL A 229 2.52 1.42 19.60
N THR A 230 2.38 0.10 19.58
CA THR A 230 3.16 -0.82 20.42
C THR A 230 4.03 -1.71 19.56
N LEU A 231 5.34 -1.69 19.81
CA LEU A 231 6.27 -2.65 19.24
C LEU A 231 6.42 -3.82 20.22
N SER A 232 6.21 -5.05 19.73
CA SER A 232 6.49 -6.28 20.48
C SER A 232 7.78 -6.89 19.97
N THR A 233 8.60 -7.43 20.86
CA THR A 233 9.87 -8.09 20.52
C THR A 233 10.10 -9.30 21.41
N SER A 234 10.82 -10.31 20.91
CA SER A 234 11.22 -11.49 21.68
C SER A 234 12.42 -11.28 22.62
N GLY A 235 13.22 -10.22 22.41
CA GLY A 235 14.45 -9.99 23.16
C GLY A 235 15.53 -9.30 22.35
#